data_AF-A0A6I4YV29-F1
#
_entry.id   AF-A0A6I4YV29-F1
#
_cell.length_a   1.000
_cell.length_b   1.000
_cell.length_c   1.000
_cell.angle_alpha   90.00
_cell.angle_beta   90.00
_cell.angle_gamma   90.00
#
_symmetry.space_group_name_H-M   'P 1'
#
loop_
_entity.id
_entity.type
_entity.pdbx_description
1 polymer ?
#
loop_
_entity_poly.entity_id
_entity_poly.type
_entity_poly.pdbx_seq_one_letter_code
_entity_poly.pdbx_strand_id
1 'polypeptide(L)'
;MIVDGGELPEKIPEAFELNLLEIKKLHPNIPYKMWSGRDVRELIKNDFDQSVLDSYDTLTPYAYKCDLARLCILYVEGGLYIDLGVRLFREFKVPSKIEFCAFRDLYQETGSFMIQNGLVYAQKGRPELLNAINWIVQNCRDHYYGLNSLYPTGPVQLGRSVALVAASLGSEGAGAQWIGDCRSVTPSQDNKNMIYVDPFGNLVALRAKVRAGELSHMGLMGGNNYNESWQRRQAYGERWPAWKHDDQQIQLTGGGRRTPDGITVVEKKKGRFTYGPYIGLSPGSYEIRVTFKEGTKFHNMRVGICSRADSDNLFKGNFDNVHGKLNKIRAFFSIDHFYSGVEIRLYNMGWLEGFIEKIEIVPADDIGDDKLRCVYNIFKMRGQNIISRMRLNKRE
;
A
#
# COMPACT_ATOMS: atom_id res chain seq x y z
N MET A 1 -13.21 7.43 13.05
CA MET A 1 -11.98 8.23 13.20
C MET A 1 -10.94 7.35 13.88
N ILE A 2 -9.87 6.99 13.17
CA ILE A 2 -8.76 6.23 13.72
C ILE A 2 -7.56 7.16 13.78
N VAL A 3 -7.01 7.33 14.98
CA VAL A 3 -5.82 8.12 15.29
C VAL A 3 -4.93 7.34 16.26
N ASP A 4 -3.76 7.88 16.57
CA ASP A 4 -2.87 7.33 17.59
C ASP A 4 -3.61 7.02 18.90
N GLY A 5 -3.32 5.86 19.48
CA GLY A 5 -3.98 5.37 20.71
C GLY A 5 -5.34 4.71 20.48
N GLY A 6 -5.96 4.86 19.30
CA GLY A 6 -7.18 4.15 18.92
C GLY A 6 -8.49 4.68 19.52
N GLU A 7 -8.42 5.61 20.48
CA GLU A 7 -9.59 6.32 21.01
C GLU A 7 -10.00 7.48 20.10
N LEU A 8 -11.22 8.01 20.28
CA LEU A 8 -11.56 9.30 19.68
C LEU A 8 -10.70 10.39 20.33
N PRO A 9 -10.24 11.41 19.58
CA PRO A 9 -9.53 12.52 20.17
C PRO A 9 -10.44 13.30 21.12
N GLU A 10 -9.88 13.81 22.22
CA GLU A 10 -10.63 14.58 23.25
C GLU A 10 -11.40 15.75 22.65
N LYS A 11 -10.83 16.37 21.60
CA LYS A 11 -11.47 17.42 20.82
C LYS A 11 -11.58 16.99 19.36
N ILE A 12 -12.82 16.87 18.88
CA ILE A 12 -13.09 16.65 17.46
C ILE A 12 -12.81 17.95 16.70
N PRO A 13 -12.06 17.90 15.58
CA PRO A 13 -11.86 19.08 14.73
C PRO A 13 -13.19 19.67 14.23
N GLU A 14 -13.30 21.01 14.25
CA GLU A 14 -14.51 21.77 13.92
C GLU A 14 -15.09 21.38 12.55
N ALA A 15 -14.25 21.15 11.54
CA ALA A 15 -14.69 20.72 10.21
C ALA A 15 -15.52 19.43 10.24
N PHE A 16 -15.18 18.48 11.13
CA PHE A 16 -15.92 17.23 11.29
C PHE A 16 -17.17 17.40 12.14
N GLU A 17 -17.14 18.29 13.14
CA GLU A 17 -18.33 18.65 13.92
C GLU A 17 -19.40 19.31 13.05
N LEU A 18 -19.01 20.26 12.19
CA LEU A 18 -19.91 20.90 11.24
C LEU A 18 -20.52 19.87 10.27
N ASN A 19 -19.70 18.97 9.72
CA ASN A 19 -20.20 17.90 8.85
C ASN A 19 -21.17 16.97 9.59
N LEU A 20 -20.90 16.63 10.84
CA LEU A 20 -21.80 15.84 11.70
C LEU A 20 -23.16 16.53 11.88
N LEU A 21 -23.16 17.83 12.18
CA LEU A 21 -24.40 18.60 12.34
C LEU A 21 -25.22 18.63 11.04
N GLU A 22 -24.57 18.78 9.89
CA GLU A 22 -25.21 18.72 8.57
C GLU A 22 -25.83 17.34 8.31
N ILE A 23 -25.10 16.26 8.60
CA ILE A 23 -25.60 14.88 8.44
C ILE A 23 -26.85 14.65 9.30
N LYS A 24 -26.81 15.06 10.58
CA LYS A 24 -27.96 14.94 11.49
C LYS A 24 -29.15 15.79 11.04
N LYS A 25 -28.91 16.97 10.48
CA LYS A 25 -29.98 17.81 9.92
C LYS A 25 -30.63 17.16 8.70
N LEU A 26 -29.85 16.52 7.83
CA LEU A 26 -30.35 15.80 6.67
C LEU A 26 -31.06 14.48 7.03
N HIS A 27 -30.70 13.88 8.17
CA HIS A 27 -31.22 12.58 8.63
C HIS A 27 -31.64 12.64 10.12
N PRO A 28 -32.64 13.45 10.49
CA PRO A 28 -32.96 13.74 11.90
C PRO A 28 -33.40 12.53 12.72
N ASN A 29 -33.90 11.48 12.06
CA ASN A 29 -34.44 10.29 12.70
C ASN A 29 -33.52 9.06 12.59
N ILE A 30 -32.30 9.22 12.06
CA ILE A 30 -31.35 8.12 11.88
C ILE A 30 -30.27 8.24 12.96
N PRO A 31 -30.04 7.18 13.78
CA PRO A 31 -28.95 7.17 14.75
C PRO A 31 -27.60 7.39 14.07
N TYR A 32 -26.76 8.21 14.69
CA TYR A 32 -25.40 8.48 14.23
C TYR A 32 -24.38 7.93 15.22
N LYS A 33 -23.33 7.28 14.71
CA LYS A 33 -22.18 6.84 15.50
C LYS A 33 -20.87 7.20 14.80
N MET A 34 -19.98 7.87 15.53
CA MET A 34 -18.57 8.03 15.12
C MET A 34 -17.77 6.90 15.76
N TRP A 35 -17.17 6.05 14.93
CA TRP A 35 -16.42 4.88 15.39
C TRP A 35 -14.97 5.23 15.69
N SER A 36 -14.47 4.88 16.87
CA SER A 36 -13.04 4.91 17.21
C SER A 36 -12.31 3.69 16.65
N GLY A 37 -10.97 3.68 16.69
CA GLY A 37 -10.19 2.48 16.38
C GLY A 37 -10.46 1.34 17.38
N ARG A 38 -10.70 1.65 18.65
CA ARG A 38 -11.07 0.68 19.69
C ARG A 38 -12.44 0.07 19.43
N ASP A 39 -13.44 0.88 19.09
CA ASP A 39 -14.79 0.40 18.77
C ASP A 39 -14.76 -0.58 17.60
N VAL A 40 -14.00 -0.25 16.56
CA VAL A 40 -13.82 -1.10 15.38
C VAL A 40 -13.14 -2.40 15.76
N ARG A 41 -12.05 -2.34 16.52
CA ARG A 41 -11.29 -3.53 16.92
C ARG A 41 -12.14 -4.49 17.75
N GLU A 42 -12.95 -3.97 18.67
CA GLU A 42 -13.86 -4.78 19.49
C GLU A 42 -15.01 -5.37 18.64
N LEU A 43 -15.58 -4.61 17.69
CA LEU A 43 -16.55 -5.17 16.74
C LEU A 43 -15.95 -6.31 15.92
N ILE A 44 -14.74 -6.13 15.39
CA ILE A 44 -14.07 -7.18 14.59
C ILE A 44 -13.83 -8.43 15.45
N LYS A 45 -13.34 -8.24 16.68
CA LYS A 45 -13.08 -9.33 17.62
C LYS A 45 -14.33 -10.14 17.99
N ASN A 46 -15.50 -9.49 18.06
CA ASN A 46 -16.74 -10.13 18.48
C ASN A 46 -17.50 -10.80 17.33
N ASP A 47 -17.40 -10.27 16.12
CA ASP A 47 -18.25 -10.67 14.99
C ASP A 47 -17.49 -11.37 13.83
N PHE A 48 -16.15 -11.42 13.86
CA PHE A 48 -15.34 -12.00 12.79
C PHE A 48 -14.28 -12.97 13.32
N ASP A 49 -13.76 -13.80 12.42
CA ASP A 49 -12.64 -14.70 12.68
C ASP A 49 -11.37 -13.93 13.06
N GLN A 50 -10.50 -14.61 13.82
CA GLN A 50 -9.21 -14.08 14.26
C GLN A 50 -8.35 -13.52 13.10
N SER A 51 -8.46 -14.10 11.90
CA SER A 51 -7.74 -13.63 10.71
C SER A 51 -8.09 -12.20 10.30
N VAL A 52 -9.33 -11.75 10.53
CA VAL A 52 -9.78 -10.37 10.26
C VAL A 52 -9.19 -9.42 11.30
N LEU A 53 -9.19 -9.84 12.57
CA LEU A 53 -8.58 -9.06 13.65
C LEU A 53 -7.06 -8.91 13.47
N ASP A 54 -6.38 -10.01 13.15
CA ASP A 54 -4.94 -10.01 12.87
C ASP A 54 -4.61 -9.12 11.67
N SER A 55 -5.45 -9.15 10.62
CA SER A 55 -5.30 -8.26 9.46
C SER A 55 -5.49 -6.80 9.84
N TYR A 56 -6.52 -6.49 10.63
CA TYR A 56 -6.74 -5.14 11.14
C TYR A 56 -5.55 -4.64 11.93
N ASP A 57 -5.01 -5.45 12.85
CA ASP A 57 -3.87 -5.09 13.69
C ASP A 57 -2.57 -4.95 12.87
N THR A 58 -2.37 -5.79 11.85
CA THR A 58 -1.20 -5.80 10.96
C THR A 58 -1.10 -4.56 10.06
N LEU A 59 -2.23 -4.02 9.62
CA LEU A 59 -2.25 -2.84 8.75
C LEU A 59 -1.66 -1.60 9.47
N THR A 60 -0.54 -1.09 8.99
CA THR A 60 0.11 0.12 9.54
C THR A 60 -0.67 1.40 9.19
N PRO A 61 -1.10 1.63 7.94
CA PRO A 61 -1.77 2.87 7.57
C PRO A 61 -3.17 2.95 8.17
N TYR A 62 -3.51 4.05 8.83
CA TYR A 62 -4.84 4.25 9.40
C TYR A 62 -5.91 4.34 8.33
N ALA A 63 -5.58 4.83 7.14
CA ALA A 63 -6.49 4.76 6.00
C ALA A 63 -6.82 3.31 5.61
N TYR A 64 -5.84 2.40 5.63
CA TYR A 64 -6.08 0.98 5.33
C TYR A 64 -6.87 0.29 6.44
N LYS A 65 -6.58 0.62 7.72
CA LYS A 65 -7.43 0.18 8.83
C LYS A 65 -8.87 0.67 8.65
N CYS A 66 -9.08 1.93 8.26
CA CYS A 66 -10.40 2.49 7.97
C CYS A 66 -11.08 1.79 6.78
N ASP A 67 -10.32 1.34 5.78
CA ASP A 67 -10.84 0.58 4.65
C ASP A 67 -11.43 -0.76 5.08
N LEU A 68 -10.71 -1.53 5.89
CA LEU A 68 -11.24 -2.76 6.47
C LEU A 68 -12.39 -2.47 7.45
N ALA A 69 -12.21 -1.48 8.32
CA ALA A 69 -13.17 -1.09 9.36
C ALA A 69 -14.56 -0.83 8.79
N ARG A 70 -14.67 0.00 7.75
CA ARG A 70 -15.98 0.38 7.21
C ARG A 70 -16.71 -0.79 6.57
N LEU A 71 -15.96 -1.72 5.97
CA LEU A 71 -16.54 -2.94 5.41
C LEU A 71 -17.08 -3.83 6.53
N CYS A 72 -16.29 -4.03 7.59
CA CYS A 72 -16.71 -4.82 8.76
C CYS A 72 -17.92 -4.19 9.47
N ILE A 73 -17.90 -2.86 9.72
CA ILE A 73 -19.03 -2.13 10.31
C ILE A 73 -20.29 -2.32 9.47
N LEU A 74 -20.23 -2.03 8.16
CA LEU A 74 -21.40 -2.16 7.29
C LEU A 74 -21.88 -3.61 7.17
N TYR A 75 -20.97 -4.59 7.24
CA TYR A 75 -21.36 -6.00 7.17
C TYR A 75 -22.15 -6.43 8.42
N VAL A 76 -21.76 -5.94 9.60
CA VAL A 76 -22.39 -6.28 10.89
C VAL A 76 -23.62 -5.44 11.18
N GLU A 77 -23.56 -4.13 10.94
CA GLU A 77 -24.59 -3.16 11.34
C GLU A 77 -25.52 -2.78 10.17
N GLY A 78 -25.04 -2.91 8.93
CA GLY A 78 -25.69 -2.29 7.77
C GLY A 78 -25.70 -0.76 7.86
N GLY A 79 -26.61 -0.14 7.12
CA GLY A 79 -26.85 1.30 7.16
C GLY A 79 -25.97 2.08 6.17
N LEU A 80 -25.79 3.37 6.48
CA LEU A 80 -25.07 4.33 5.63
C LEU A 80 -23.74 4.71 6.27
N TYR A 81 -22.64 4.40 5.59
CA TYR A 81 -21.31 4.88 5.93
C TYR A 81 -21.01 6.17 5.17
N ILE A 82 -20.53 7.18 5.88
CA ILE A 82 -20.07 8.46 5.34
C ILE A 82 -18.69 8.74 5.91
N ASP A 83 -17.70 8.87 5.03
CA ASP A 83 -16.34 9.23 5.43
C ASP A 83 -16.28 10.67 5.96
N LEU A 84 -15.34 10.93 6.86
CA LEU A 84 -15.21 12.24 7.53
C LEU A 84 -15.01 13.39 6.54
N GLY A 85 -14.38 13.10 5.40
CA GLY A 85 -14.15 14.04 4.30
C GLY A 85 -15.27 14.08 3.24
N VAL A 86 -16.44 13.48 3.48
CA VAL A 86 -17.59 13.51 2.57
C VAL A 86 -18.71 14.34 3.16
N ARG A 87 -19.20 15.33 2.40
CA ARG A 87 -20.31 16.21 2.77
C ARG A 87 -21.51 15.93 1.89
N LEU A 88 -22.66 15.62 2.48
CA LEU A 88 -23.89 15.38 1.74
C LEU A 88 -24.56 16.71 1.34
N PHE A 89 -25.09 16.78 0.13
CA PHE A 89 -25.90 17.93 -0.33
C PHE A 89 -27.39 17.76 -0.03
N ARG A 90 -27.82 16.53 0.21
CA ARG A 90 -29.22 16.14 0.37
C ARG A 90 -29.33 14.90 1.25
N GLU A 91 -30.56 14.65 1.71
CA GLU A 91 -30.90 13.37 2.33
C GLU A 91 -30.59 12.23 1.35
N PHE A 92 -29.89 11.20 1.85
CA PHE A 92 -29.53 10.02 1.08
C PHE A 92 -30.66 9.01 1.16
N LYS A 93 -31.54 9.02 0.16
CA LYS A 93 -32.67 8.09 0.07
C LYS A 93 -32.28 6.88 -0.77
N VAL A 94 -32.19 5.73 -0.12
CA VAL A 94 -32.02 4.44 -0.80
C VAL A 94 -33.32 4.08 -1.50
N PRO A 95 -33.31 3.80 -2.82
CA PRO A 95 -34.52 3.36 -3.50
C PRO A 95 -35.05 2.04 -2.95
N SER A 96 -36.36 1.81 -3.07
CA SER A 96 -36.97 0.54 -2.66
C SER A 96 -36.32 -0.64 -3.40
N LYS A 97 -36.15 -1.77 -2.71
CA LYS A 97 -35.49 -3.01 -3.18
C LYS A 97 -33.98 -2.93 -3.42
N ILE A 98 -33.35 -1.77 -3.19
CA ILE A 98 -31.90 -1.66 -3.23
C ILE A 98 -31.31 -2.11 -1.89
N GLU A 99 -30.31 -2.97 -1.96
CA GLU A 99 -29.67 -3.59 -0.80
C GLU A 99 -28.21 -3.14 -0.64
N PHE A 100 -27.64 -2.55 -1.70
CA PHE A 100 -26.28 -2.04 -1.72
C PHE A 100 -26.17 -0.80 -2.62
N CYS A 101 -25.63 0.30 -2.10
CA CYS A 101 -25.33 1.50 -2.87
C CYS A 101 -23.85 1.84 -2.76
N ALA A 102 -23.22 2.16 -3.89
CA ALA A 102 -21.87 2.71 -3.90
C ALA A 102 -21.66 3.57 -5.15
N PHE A 103 -20.46 4.14 -5.28
CA PHE A 103 -20.16 5.07 -6.36
C PHE A 103 -18.87 4.67 -7.06
N ARG A 104 -18.93 4.44 -8.37
CA ARG A 104 -17.77 4.13 -9.19
C ARG A 104 -16.84 5.32 -9.27
N ASP A 105 -15.55 5.10 -9.03
CA ASP A 105 -14.56 6.15 -9.23
C ASP A 105 -14.25 6.29 -10.72
N LEU A 106 -14.66 7.42 -11.31
CA LEU A 106 -14.34 7.77 -12.69
C LEU A 106 -13.02 8.52 -12.82
N TYR A 107 -12.41 8.92 -11.69
CA TYR A 107 -11.05 9.39 -11.69
C TYR A 107 -10.12 8.17 -11.75
N GLN A 108 -9.81 7.75 -12.96
CA GLN A 108 -9.00 6.56 -13.22
C GLN A 108 -7.53 6.79 -12.88
N GLU A 109 -7.19 6.83 -11.58
CA GLU A 109 -5.79 6.68 -11.12
C GLU A 109 -5.23 5.30 -11.50
N THR A 110 -6.11 4.35 -11.80
CA THR A 110 -5.78 2.97 -12.18
C THR A 110 -6.66 2.52 -13.34
N GLY A 111 -6.21 1.54 -14.11
CA GLY A 111 -7.03 0.88 -15.13
C GLY A 111 -8.07 -0.11 -14.58
N SER A 112 -8.26 -0.18 -13.26
CA SER A 112 -9.17 -1.13 -12.60
C SER A 112 -10.56 -0.54 -12.40
N PHE A 113 -11.58 -1.42 -12.32
CA PHE A 113 -12.92 -1.03 -11.88
C PHE A 113 -12.88 -0.71 -10.38
N MET A 114 -12.95 0.58 -10.05
CA MET A 114 -12.84 1.09 -8.69
C MET A 114 -14.20 1.60 -8.18
N ILE A 115 -14.50 1.30 -6.92
CA ILE A 115 -15.65 1.85 -6.21
C ILE A 115 -15.12 2.70 -5.07
N GLN A 116 -15.52 3.98 -5.02
CA GLN A 116 -15.24 4.84 -3.88
C GLN A 116 -15.85 4.22 -2.63
N ASN A 117 -15.03 4.20 -1.59
CA ASN A 117 -15.35 3.62 -0.30
C ASN A 117 -15.72 4.69 0.75
N GLY A 118 -15.85 5.96 0.32
CA GLY A 118 -16.18 7.09 1.20
C GLY A 118 -17.67 7.34 1.42
N LEU A 119 -18.55 6.78 0.59
CA LEU A 119 -20.00 6.85 0.75
C LEU A 119 -20.60 5.53 0.27
N VAL A 120 -21.07 4.71 1.21
CA VAL A 120 -21.57 3.35 0.93
C VAL A 120 -22.79 3.09 1.79
N TYR A 121 -23.86 2.58 1.18
CA TYR A 121 -24.98 1.99 1.90
C TYR A 121 -24.99 0.49 1.68
N ALA A 122 -25.31 -0.26 2.72
CA ALA A 122 -25.53 -1.70 2.61
C ALA A 122 -26.57 -2.16 3.63
N GLN A 123 -27.37 -3.16 3.28
CA GLN A 123 -28.04 -3.98 4.28
C GLN A 123 -27.01 -4.83 5.06
N LYS A 124 -27.39 -5.39 6.21
CA LYS A 124 -26.52 -6.30 6.95
C LYS A 124 -26.18 -7.54 6.10
N GLY A 125 -24.96 -8.03 6.20
CA GLY A 125 -24.56 -9.33 5.62
C GLY A 125 -24.30 -9.34 4.12
N ARG A 126 -24.12 -8.18 3.47
CA ARG A 126 -23.93 -8.11 2.01
C ARG A 126 -22.68 -8.84 1.51
N PRO A 127 -22.77 -9.66 0.44
CA PRO A 127 -21.62 -10.37 -0.13
C PRO A 127 -20.57 -9.43 -0.73
N GLU A 128 -20.96 -8.24 -1.20
CA GLU A 128 -20.03 -7.22 -1.69
C GLU A 128 -19.01 -6.82 -0.60
N LEU A 129 -19.45 -6.76 0.65
CA LEU A 129 -18.59 -6.41 1.78
C LEU A 129 -17.74 -7.61 2.21
N LEU A 130 -18.35 -8.80 2.34
CA LEU A 130 -17.64 -10.00 2.79
C LEU A 130 -16.50 -10.40 1.85
N ASN A 131 -16.74 -10.40 0.54
CA ASN A 131 -15.72 -10.72 -0.45
C ASN A 131 -14.55 -9.72 -0.40
N ALA A 132 -14.85 -8.42 -0.24
CA ALA A 132 -13.82 -7.40 -0.08
C ALA A 132 -13.01 -7.59 1.21
N ILE A 133 -13.67 -7.89 2.34
CA ILE A 133 -13.00 -8.22 3.61
C ILE A 133 -12.05 -9.40 3.43
N ASN A 134 -12.53 -10.49 2.83
CA ASN A 134 -11.73 -11.71 2.63
C ASN A 134 -10.49 -11.47 1.74
N TRP A 135 -10.61 -10.65 0.69
CA TRP A 135 -9.44 -10.29 -0.11
C TRP A 135 -8.48 -9.37 0.61
N ILE A 136 -8.95 -8.46 1.46
CA ILE A 136 -8.07 -7.65 2.32
C ILE A 136 -7.29 -8.55 3.27
N VAL A 137 -7.96 -9.53 3.90
CA VAL A 137 -7.30 -10.52 4.76
C VAL A 137 -6.24 -11.30 3.99
N GLN A 138 -6.56 -11.75 2.77
CA GLN A 138 -5.59 -12.44 1.93
C GLN A 138 -4.40 -11.52 1.55
N ASN A 139 -4.66 -10.26 1.22
CA ASN A 139 -3.60 -9.29 0.93
C ASN A 139 -2.68 -9.05 2.15
N CYS A 140 -3.25 -8.98 3.35
CA CYS A 140 -2.46 -8.87 4.59
C CYS A 140 -1.59 -10.12 4.79
N ARG A 141 -2.17 -11.31 4.62
CA ARG A 141 -1.44 -12.59 4.73
C ARG A 141 -0.28 -12.69 3.74
N ASP A 142 -0.49 -12.24 2.50
CA ASP A 142 0.50 -12.36 1.43
C ASP A 142 1.50 -11.19 1.38
N HIS A 143 1.25 -10.14 2.16
CA HIS A 143 1.93 -8.83 2.08
C HIS A 143 1.83 -8.22 0.67
N TYR A 144 0.62 -8.19 0.11
CA TYR A 144 0.36 -7.77 -1.27
C TYR A 144 0.29 -6.24 -1.43
N TYR A 145 1.17 -5.65 -2.23
CA TYR A 145 1.19 -4.19 -2.44
C TYR A 145 0.44 -3.72 -3.69
N GLY A 146 0.33 -4.57 -4.71
CA GLY A 146 -0.22 -4.21 -6.02
C GLY A 146 0.54 -3.09 -6.74
N LEU A 147 -0.11 -2.46 -7.72
CA LEU A 147 0.51 -1.46 -8.59
C LEU A 147 0.66 -0.08 -7.95
N ASN A 148 -0.26 0.27 -7.04
CA ASN A 148 -0.22 1.51 -6.29
C ASN A 148 -0.93 1.33 -4.94
N SER A 149 -0.94 2.41 -4.16
CA SER A 149 -1.46 2.45 -2.80
C SER A 149 -2.97 2.20 -2.65
N LEU A 150 -3.73 2.08 -3.75
CA LEU A 150 -5.17 1.76 -3.70
C LEU A 150 -5.46 0.26 -3.75
N TYR A 151 -4.46 -0.57 -4.07
CA TYR A 151 -4.61 -2.02 -4.23
C TYR A 151 -4.71 -2.80 -2.91
N PRO A 152 -3.96 -2.49 -1.84
CA PRO A 152 -3.99 -3.28 -0.60
C PRO A 152 -5.39 -3.46 0.00
N THR A 153 -6.10 -2.36 0.22
CA THR A 153 -7.37 -2.35 0.97
C THR A 153 -8.46 -1.48 0.36
N GLY A 154 -8.09 -0.62 -0.59
CA GLY A 154 -8.88 0.54 -0.97
C GLY A 154 -9.95 0.29 -2.05
N PRO A 155 -10.24 1.31 -2.86
CA PRO A 155 -11.28 1.28 -3.90
C PRO A 155 -11.20 0.13 -4.90
N VAL A 156 -9.99 -0.41 -5.13
CA VAL A 156 -9.77 -1.55 -6.03
C VAL A 156 -10.40 -2.83 -5.46
N GLN A 157 -10.26 -3.09 -4.16
CA GLN A 157 -10.81 -4.31 -3.55
C GLN A 157 -12.33 -4.28 -3.50
N LEU A 158 -12.91 -3.14 -3.09
CA LEU A 158 -14.36 -2.97 -3.10
C LEU A 158 -14.92 -3.05 -4.52
N GLY A 159 -14.26 -2.41 -5.50
CA GLY A 159 -14.67 -2.45 -6.89
C GLY A 159 -14.66 -3.85 -7.49
N ARG A 160 -13.59 -4.62 -7.24
CA ARG A 160 -13.51 -6.03 -7.63
C ARG A 160 -14.68 -6.83 -7.05
N SER A 161 -15.07 -6.54 -5.83
CA SER A 161 -16.10 -7.30 -5.10
C SER A 161 -17.50 -7.01 -5.64
N VAL A 162 -17.81 -5.72 -5.82
CA VAL A 162 -19.07 -5.27 -6.43
C VAL A 162 -19.24 -5.87 -7.82
N ALA A 163 -18.17 -5.83 -8.64
CA ALA A 163 -18.18 -6.41 -9.98
C ALA A 163 -18.38 -7.94 -9.96
N LEU A 164 -17.74 -8.65 -9.03
CA LEU A 164 -17.92 -10.10 -8.86
C LEU A 164 -19.37 -10.44 -8.54
N VAL A 165 -19.97 -9.78 -7.56
CA VAL A 165 -21.36 -10.05 -7.16
C VAL A 165 -22.34 -9.78 -8.30
N ALA A 166 -22.17 -8.65 -9.01
CA ALA A 166 -22.98 -8.33 -10.18
C ALA A 166 -22.86 -9.40 -11.29
N ALA A 167 -21.66 -9.92 -11.52
CA ALA A 167 -21.43 -10.97 -12.51
C ALA A 167 -21.99 -12.34 -12.08
N SER A 168 -21.86 -12.71 -10.80
CA SER A 168 -22.27 -14.02 -10.29
C SER A 168 -23.79 -14.19 -10.17
N LEU A 169 -24.51 -13.11 -9.90
CA LEU A 169 -25.96 -13.14 -9.69
C LEU A 169 -26.77 -12.75 -10.94
N GLY A 170 -26.10 -12.45 -12.05
CA GLY A 170 -26.74 -12.01 -13.28
C GLY A 170 -27.62 -10.76 -13.09
N SER A 171 -28.69 -10.66 -13.88
CA SER A 171 -29.60 -9.51 -13.88
C SER A 171 -30.28 -9.26 -12.52
N GLU A 172 -30.48 -10.30 -11.71
CA GLU A 172 -31.16 -10.19 -10.41
C GLU A 172 -30.26 -9.55 -9.35
N GLY A 173 -28.99 -9.95 -9.23
CA GLY A 173 -28.08 -9.31 -8.28
C GLY A 173 -27.62 -7.93 -8.71
N ALA A 174 -27.54 -7.66 -10.01
CA ALA A 174 -27.38 -6.30 -10.51
C ALA A 174 -28.57 -5.40 -10.12
N GLY A 175 -29.78 -5.98 -10.01
CA GLY A 175 -31.00 -5.28 -9.59
C GLY A 175 -30.99 -4.84 -8.12
N ALA A 176 -30.20 -5.47 -7.26
CA ALA A 176 -30.04 -5.11 -5.84
C ALA A 176 -28.99 -4.02 -5.61
N GLN A 177 -28.15 -3.73 -6.61
CA GLN A 177 -27.08 -2.74 -6.56
C GLN A 177 -27.52 -1.40 -7.18
N TRP A 178 -27.22 -0.30 -6.50
CA TRP A 178 -27.42 1.05 -6.99
C TRP A 178 -26.08 1.78 -7.07
N ILE A 179 -25.47 1.74 -8.26
CA ILE A 179 -24.09 2.21 -8.48
C ILE A 179 -24.10 3.56 -9.20
N GLY A 180 -23.86 4.63 -8.45
CA GLY A 180 -23.62 5.97 -8.99
C GLY A 180 -22.17 6.17 -9.46
N ASP A 181 -21.79 7.41 -9.74
CA ASP A 181 -20.43 7.79 -10.08
C ASP A 181 -19.86 8.82 -9.10
N CYS A 182 -18.56 8.71 -8.82
CA CYS A 182 -17.74 9.77 -8.27
C CYS A 182 -16.87 10.35 -9.39
N ARG A 183 -16.97 11.65 -9.65
CA ARG A 183 -16.32 12.31 -10.79
C ARG A 183 -15.67 13.63 -10.39
N SER A 184 -14.56 13.95 -11.07
CA SER A 184 -13.88 15.23 -10.90
C SER A 184 -14.63 16.32 -11.67
N VAL A 185 -14.95 17.42 -11.01
CA VAL A 185 -15.48 18.64 -11.67
C VAL A 185 -14.37 19.65 -11.96
N THR A 186 -13.16 19.43 -11.46
CA THR A 186 -11.96 20.23 -11.78
C THR A 186 -10.81 19.33 -12.26
N PRO A 187 -10.99 18.57 -13.36
CA PRO A 187 -10.01 17.58 -13.81
C PRO A 187 -8.67 18.20 -14.21
N SER A 188 -8.61 19.49 -14.52
CA SER A 188 -7.37 20.19 -14.90
C SER A 188 -6.62 20.83 -13.73
N GLN A 189 -7.21 20.87 -12.53
CA GLN A 189 -6.59 21.50 -11.36
C GLN A 189 -5.75 20.51 -10.58
N ASP A 190 -4.70 20.93 -9.87
CA ASP A 190 -3.92 20.04 -9.01
C ASP A 190 -4.79 19.40 -7.93
N ASN A 191 -5.64 20.22 -7.30
CA ASN A 191 -6.66 19.75 -6.38
C ASN A 191 -7.94 19.38 -7.15
N LYS A 192 -8.26 18.08 -7.18
CA LYS A 192 -9.47 17.57 -7.81
C LYS A 192 -10.66 17.70 -6.86
N ASN A 193 -11.62 18.55 -7.20
CA ASN A 193 -12.92 18.58 -6.55
C ASN A 193 -13.74 17.41 -7.07
N MET A 194 -14.11 16.48 -6.18
CA MET A 194 -14.85 15.29 -6.56
C MET A 194 -16.28 15.35 -6.04
N ILE A 195 -17.24 15.02 -6.89
CA ILE A 195 -18.66 14.94 -6.54
C ILE A 195 -19.16 13.50 -6.69
N TYR A 196 -20.11 13.13 -5.85
CA TYR A 196 -20.90 11.91 -5.97
C TYR A 196 -22.21 12.25 -6.67
N VAL A 197 -22.52 11.50 -7.74
CA VAL A 197 -23.80 11.58 -8.44
C VAL A 197 -24.45 10.21 -8.48
N ASP A 198 -25.76 10.18 -8.32
CA ASP A 198 -26.53 8.96 -8.42
C ASP A 198 -26.64 8.45 -9.87
N PRO A 199 -27.18 7.24 -10.12
CA PRO A 199 -27.35 6.69 -11.48
C PRO A 199 -28.21 7.55 -12.42
N PHE A 200 -29.02 8.47 -11.87
CA PHE A 200 -29.86 9.38 -12.64
C PHE A 200 -29.19 10.76 -12.85
N GLY A 201 -27.95 10.93 -12.37
CA GLY A 201 -27.18 12.16 -12.51
C GLY A 201 -27.45 13.22 -11.46
N ASN A 202 -28.22 12.92 -10.40
CA ASN A 202 -28.47 13.89 -9.33
C ASN A 202 -27.24 14.01 -8.42
N LEU A 203 -26.91 15.24 -8.00
CA LEU A 203 -25.87 15.48 -7.00
C LEU A 203 -26.25 14.88 -5.64
N VAL A 204 -25.33 14.11 -5.06
CA VAL A 204 -25.50 13.45 -3.77
C VAL A 204 -24.59 14.06 -2.72
N ALA A 205 -23.29 14.17 -3.02
CA ALA A 205 -22.29 14.57 -2.05
C ALA A 205 -21.05 15.20 -2.71
N LEU A 206 -20.22 15.84 -1.89
CA LEU A 206 -18.90 16.37 -2.24
C LEU A 206 -17.83 15.67 -1.41
N ARG A 207 -16.71 15.32 -2.04
CA ARG A 207 -15.49 14.97 -1.31
C ARG A 207 -14.75 16.25 -0.95
N ALA A 208 -14.80 16.63 0.32
CA ALA A 208 -14.16 17.82 0.88
C ALA A 208 -12.64 17.64 1.11
N LYS A 209 -12.12 16.42 0.98
CA LYS A 209 -10.69 16.12 1.12
C LYS A 209 -9.89 16.74 -0.04
N VAL A 210 -8.95 17.63 0.31
CA VAL A 210 -8.13 18.38 -0.66
C VAL A 210 -6.81 17.66 -0.98
N ARG A 211 -6.20 17.01 0.02
CA ARG A 211 -4.93 16.27 -0.15
C ARG A 211 -5.13 14.77 -0.02
N ALA A 212 -4.58 13.99 -0.95
CA ALA A 212 -4.50 12.53 -0.82
C ALA A 212 -3.55 12.14 0.33
N GLY A 213 -3.66 10.93 0.88
CA GLY A 213 -2.73 10.45 1.91
C GLY A 213 -3.17 10.69 3.36
N GLU A 214 -3.61 11.91 3.71
CA GLU A 214 -3.81 12.31 5.13
C GLU A 214 -4.91 13.36 5.34
N LEU A 215 -5.34 13.55 6.59
CA LEU A 215 -6.39 14.50 7.01
C LEU A 215 -5.88 15.65 7.90
N SER A 216 -4.56 15.83 7.99
CA SER A 216 -3.90 16.92 8.73
C SER A 216 -4.44 18.31 8.37
N HIS A 217 -4.68 18.55 7.08
CA HIS A 217 -5.26 19.78 6.56
C HIS A 217 -6.70 20.07 7.04
N MET A 218 -7.41 19.07 7.55
CA MET A 218 -8.73 19.20 8.16
C MET A 218 -8.66 19.28 9.69
N GLY A 219 -7.45 19.43 10.26
CA GLY A 219 -7.23 19.56 11.69
C GLY A 219 -7.04 18.23 12.44
N LEU A 220 -7.00 17.08 11.75
CA LEU A 220 -6.77 15.79 12.41
C LEU A 220 -5.28 15.60 12.73
N MET A 221 -4.96 15.55 14.02
CA MET A 221 -3.62 15.21 14.52
C MET A 221 -3.49 13.71 14.80
N GLY A 222 -2.27 13.18 14.77
CA GLY A 222 -2.01 11.75 15.03
C GLY A 222 -2.52 10.83 13.92
N GLY A 223 -2.51 11.31 12.66
CA GLY A 223 -2.74 10.49 11.47
C GLY A 223 -1.42 10.06 10.82
N ASN A 224 -1.46 9.09 9.92
CA ASN A 224 -0.33 8.72 9.07
C ASN A 224 -0.69 8.78 7.58
N ASN A 225 0.34 8.82 6.72
CA ASN A 225 0.17 8.92 5.29
C ASN A 225 0.35 7.55 4.61
N TYR A 226 -0.76 6.99 4.12
CA TYR A 226 -0.74 5.65 3.51
C TYR A 226 0.10 5.58 2.21
N ASN A 227 0.26 6.70 1.49
CA ASN A 227 1.13 6.73 0.31
C ASN A 227 2.60 6.54 0.72
N GLU A 228 3.01 7.18 1.82
CA GLU A 228 4.38 7.01 2.33
C GLU A 228 4.61 5.59 2.84
N SER A 229 3.68 5.03 3.61
CA SER A 229 3.78 3.64 4.08
C SER A 229 3.82 2.64 2.92
N TRP A 230 3.05 2.88 1.85
CA TRP A 230 3.09 2.05 0.65
C TRP A 230 4.44 2.16 -0.08
N GLN A 231 4.92 3.38 -0.30
CA GLN A 231 6.21 3.65 -0.97
C GLN A 231 7.40 3.08 -0.17
N ARG A 232 7.34 3.16 1.16
CA ARG A 232 8.37 2.62 2.06
C ARG A 232 8.27 1.12 2.28
N ARG A 233 7.23 0.45 1.77
CA ARG A 233 7.01 -0.98 1.95
C ARG A 233 6.85 -1.39 3.41
N GLN A 234 6.03 -0.63 4.15
CA GLN A 234 5.75 -0.85 5.58
C GLN A 234 4.25 -0.81 5.89
N ALA A 235 3.43 -1.34 5.00
CA ALA A 235 1.97 -1.25 5.06
C ALA A 235 1.36 -2.35 5.94
N TYR A 236 2.11 -3.43 6.17
CA TYR A 236 1.72 -4.62 6.91
C TYR A 236 2.68 -4.89 8.08
N GLY A 237 3.18 -3.83 8.72
CA GLY A 237 4.11 -3.94 9.85
C GLY A 237 5.54 -4.37 9.48
N GLU A 238 5.93 -4.34 8.21
CA GLU A 238 7.29 -4.68 7.82
C GLU A 238 8.31 -3.72 8.45
N ARG A 239 9.40 -4.28 8.98
CA ARG A 239 10.50 -3.48 9.53
C ARG A 239 11.30 -2.76 8.44
N TRP A 240 11.47 -3.42 7.30
CA TRP A 240 12.27 -2.91 6.20
C TRP A 240 11.69 -3.28 4.82
N PRO A 241 12.07 -2.53 3.77
CA PRO A 241 11.57 -2.78 2.42
C PRO A 241 11.97 -4.14 1.84
N ALA A 242 10.98 -4.82 1.28
CA ALA A 242 11.13 -6.11 0.63
C ALA A 242 10.21 -6.25 -0.59
N TRP A 243 10.74 -6.82 -1.66
CA TRP A 243 10.03 -7.10 -2.91
C TRP A 243 10.25 -8.55 -3.31
N LYS A 244 9.16 -9.31 -3.43
CA LYS A 244 9.16 -10.66 -3.98
C LYS A 244 9.26 -10.59 -5.50
N HIS A 245 9.66 -11.68 -6.14
CA HIS A 245 9.85 -11.77 -7.58
C HIS A 245 8.59 -11.49 -8.41
N ASP A 246 7.40 -11.61 -7.81
CA ASP A 246 6.09 -11.35 -8.41
C ASP A 246 5.61 -9.91 -8.19
N ASP A 247 6.37 -9.10 -7.44
CA ASP A 247 6.12 -7.69 -7.21
C ASP A 247 6.31 -6.86 -8.48
N GLN A 248 5.26 -6.16 -8.88
CA GLN A 248 5.22 -5.41 -10.13
C GLN A 248 6.13 -4.17 -10.11
N GLN A 249 6.65 -3.73 -8.96
CA GLN A 249 7.64 -2.66 -8.93
C GLN A 249 9.02 -3.09 -9.46
N ILE A 250 9.31 -4.40 -9.48
CA ILE A 250 10.50 -4.93 -10.15
C ILE A 250 10.19 -5.02 -11.65
N GLN A 251 10.54 -4.01 -12.41
CA GLN A 251 10.29 -4.00 -13.85
C GLN A 251 11.33 -4.85 -14.58
N LEU A 252 10.92 -5.47 -15.68
CA LEU A 252 11.79 -6.34 -16.48
C LEU A 252 12.23 -5.65 -17.77
N THR A 253 13.46 -5.89 -18.17
CA THR A 253 14.04 -5.39 -19.42
C THR A 253 15.09 -6.37 -19.93
N GLY A 254 15.68 -6.13 -21.09
CA GLY A 254 16.91 -6.80 -21.53
C GLY A 254 16.99 -8.31 -21.31
N GLY A 255 15.96 -9.07 -21.75
CA GLY A 255 15.94 -10.53 -21.63
C GLY A 255 15.51 -11.06 -20.26
N GLY A 256 15.22 -10.21 -19.27
CA GLY A 256 14.61 -10.62 -18.01
C GLY A 256 13.22 -11.23 -18.23
N ARG A 257 12.90 -12.30 -17.48
CA ARG A 257 11.60 -12.98 -17.52
C ARG A 257 11.09 -13.23 -16.12
N ARG A 258 9.77 -13.04 -15.93
CA ARG A 258 9.06 -13.40 -14.71
C ARG A 258 8.43 -14.77 -14.89
N THR A 259 8.62 -15.63 -13.90
CA THR A 259 8.01 -16.96 -13.83
C THR A 259 7.41 -17.16 -12.42
N PRO A 260 6.57 -18.18 -12.21
CA PRO A 260 6.12 -18.56 -10.87
C PRO A 260 7.26 -18.90 -9.90
N ASP A 261 8.42 -19.34 -10.41
CA ASP A 261 9.59 -19.72 -9.62
C ASP A 261 10.53 -18.55 -9.29
N GLY A 262 10.35 -17.40 -9.93
CA GLY A 262 11.23 -16.24 -9.76
C GLY A 262 11.49 -15.45 -11.03
N ILE A 263 12.39 -14.47 -10.91
CA ILE A 263 12.92 -13.71 -12.04
C ILE A 263 14.18 -14.40 -12.57
N THR A 264 14.22 -14.62 -13.89
CA THR A 264 15.36 -15.23 -14.59
C THR A 264 15.73 -14.39 -15.82
N VAL A 265 16.76 -14.81 -16.56
CA VAL A 265 17.23 -14.14 -17.78
C VAL A 265 17.22 -15.15 -18.92
N VAL A 266 16.84 -14.71 -20.12
CA VAL A 266 17.04 -15.50 -21.35
C VAL A 266 18.51 -15.86 -21.46
N GLU A 267 18.79 -17.14 -21.70
CA GLU A 267 20.14 -17.68 -21.76
C GLU A 267 21.07 -16.78 -22.60
N LYS A 268 22.27 -16.50 -22.08
CA LYS A 268 23.32 -15.69 -22.73
C LYS A 268 22.99 -14.22 -23.03
N LYS A 269 21.78 -13.71 -22.73
CA LYS A 269 21.48 -12.27 -22.86
C LYS A 269 22.20 -11.49 -21.75
N LYS A 270 23.16 -10.68 -22.16
CA LYS A 270 23.90 -9.77 -21.27
C LYS A 270 23.25 -8.40 -21.17
N GLY A 271 23.48 -7.72 -20.06
CA GLY A 271 23.03 -6.36 -19.79
C GLY A 271 22.06 -6.28 -18.61
N ARG A 272 21.43 -5.11 -18.46
CA ARG A 272 20.40 -4.89 -17.44
C ARG A 272 19.19 -5.77 -17.75
N PHE A 273 18.70 -6.51 -16.77
CA PHE A 273 17.51 -7.33 -16.93
C PHE A 273 16.37 -6.95 -15.96
N THR A 274 16.67 -6.17 -14.93
CA THR A 274 15.64 -5.48 -14.11
C THR A 274 15.93 -4.01 -13.93
N TYR A 275 14.88 -3.25 -13.67
CA TYR A 275 14.94 -1.89 -13.16
C TYR A 275 13.81 -1.66 -12.16
N GLY A 276 13.97 -0.69 -11.26
CA GLY A 276 13.14 -0.65 -10.07
C GLY A 276 13.39 -1.85 -9.13
N PRO A 277 12.75 -1.90 -7.96
CA PRO A 277 11.76 -0.96 -7.43
C PRO A 277 12.34 0.43 -7.15
N TYR A 278 11.45 1.40 -6.97
CA TYR A 278 11.78 2.78 -6.64
C TYR A 278 11.35 3.08 -5.21
N ILE A 279 12.26 3.57 -4.38
CA ILE A 279 12.00 3.81 -2.96
C ILE A 279 12.61 5.12 -2.46
N GLY A 280 11.95 5.77 -1.50
CA GLY A 280 12.56 6.86 -0.73
C GLY A 280 13.42 6.32 0.41
N LEU A 281 14.68 6.72 0.48
CA LEU A 281 15.59 6.34 1.58
C LEU A 281 16.13 7.58 2.29
N SER A 282 16.14 7.53 3.62
CA SER A 282 16.71 8.56 4.50
C SER A 282 18.23 8.41 4.63
N PRO A 283 18.97 9.44 5.07
CA PRO A 283 20.40 9.30 5.35
C PRO A 283 20.68 8.13 6.29
N GLY A 284 21.68 7.32 5.98
CA GLY A 284 22.01 6.14 6.77
C GLY A 284 22.80 5.09 5.99
N SER A 285 23.11 4.00 6.69
CA SER A 285 23.76 2.82 6.13
C SER A 285 22.75 1.70 5.92
N TYR A 286 22.91 0.96 4.83
CA TYR A 286 21.96 -0.05 4.39
C TYR A 286 22.68 -1.30 3.84
N GLU A 287 22.06 -2.47 3.99
CA GLU A 287 22.44 -3.71 3.33
C GLU A 287 21.41 -4.05 2.24
N ILE A 288 21.85 -4.12 0.98
CA ILE A 288 21.08 -4.72 -0.10
C ILE A 288 21.22 -6.24 -0.05
N ARG A 289 20.09 -6.94 -0.06
CA ARG A 289 20.02 -8.41 -0.12
C ARG A 289 19.29 -8.83 -1.38
N VAL A 290 19.89 -9.74 -2.14
CA VAL A 290 19.21 -10.42 -3.25
C VAL A 290 19.21 -11.91 -2.93
N THR A 291 18.01 -12.48 -2.81
CA THR A 291 17.77 -13.89 -2.48
C THR A 291 17.45 -14.67 -3.75
N PHE A 292 18.00 -15.86 -3.86
CA PHE A 292 17.86 -16.74 -5.01
C PHE A 292 17.26 -18.07 -4.59
N LYS A 293 16.54 -18.69 -5.53
CA LYS A 293 16.09 -20.07 -5.40
C LYS A 293 17.30 -21.00 -5.26
N GLU A 294 17.14 -22.06 -4.48
CA GLU A 294 18.19 -23.04 -4.24
C GLU A 294 18.77 -23.58 -5.57
N GLY A 295 20.11 -23.73 -5.62
CA GLY A 295 20.81 -24.19 -6.81
C GLY A 295 21.02 -23.14 -7.91
N THR A 296 20.56 -21.89 -7.73
CA THR A 296 20.80 -20.81 -8.69
C THR A 296 22.29 -20.54 -8.83
N LYS A 297 22.79 -20.55 -10.08
CA LYS A 297 24.18 -20.30 -10.43
C LYS A 297 24.29 -19.06 -11.30
N PHE A 298 25.34 -18.29 -11.10
CA PHE A 298 25.64 -17.16 -11.97
C PHE A 298 27.12 -16.79 -11.93
N HIS A 299 27.56 -16.14 -13.00
CA HIS A 299 28.85 -15.50 -13.09
C HIS A 299 28.68 -14.02 -13.48
N ASN A 300 29.37 -13.15 -12.75
CA ASN A 300 29.43 -11.71 -12.97
C ASN A 300 28.02 -11.08 -13.04
N MET A 301 27.21 -11.34 -12.02
CA MET A 301 25.95 -10.61 -11.83
C MET A 301 26.25 -9.30 -11.14
N ARG A 302 25.75 -8.18 -11.67
CA ARG A 302 25.93 -6.85 -11.07
C ARG A 302 24.65 -6.39 -10.39
N VAL A 303 24.80 -5.86 -9.18
CA VAL A 303 23.79 -5.08 -8.49
C VAL A 303 24.17 -3.60 -8.58
N GLY A 304 23.28 -2.77 -9.08
CA GLY A 304 23.39 -1.31 -9.09
C GLY A 304 22.29 -0.70 -8.23
N ILE A 305 22.64 0.35 -7.48
CA ILE A 305 21.69 1.21 -6.76
C ILE A 305 21.98 2.64 -7.21
N CYS A 306 20.96 3.33 -7.68
CA CYS A 306 21.11 4.67 -8.21
C CYS A 306 19.87 5.53 -7.92
N SER A 307 19.97 6.85 -8.06
CA SER A 307 18.82 7.76 -8.10
C SER A 307 18.89 8.65 -9.35
N ARG A 308 17.82 9.41 -9.62
CA ARG A 308 17.72 10.39 -10.71
C ARG A 308 18.16 9.83 -12.07
N ALA A 309 17.59 8.69 -12.45
CA ALA A 309 17.86 8.01 -13.71
C ALA A 309 19.37 7.73 -13.98
N ASP A 310 20.10 7.30 -12.95
CA ASP A 310 21.54 6.98 -12.95
C ASP A 310 22.51 8.16 -12.81
N SER A 311 22.02 9.39 -12.61
CA SER A 311 22.93 10.51 -12.32
C SER A 311 23.64 10.31 -10.99
N ASP A 312 22.92 9.75 -10.00
CA ASP A 312 23.43 9.54 -8.65
C ASP A 312 23.72 8.05 -8.46
N ASN A 313 24.99 7.66 -8.58
CA ASN A 313 25.43 6.27 -8.46
C ASN A 313 25.74 5.95 -7.00
N LEU A 314 24.77 5.38 -6.29
CA LEU A 314 24.86 5.11 -4.85
C LEU A 314 25.66 3.85 -4.54
N PHE A 315 25.55 2.82 -5.38
CA PHE A 315 26.30 1.57 -5.22
C PHE A 315 26.41 0.79 -6.53
N LYS A 316 27.55 0.12 -6.76
CA LYS A 316 27.74 -0.88 -7.81
C LYS A 316 28.62 -2.02 -7.29
N GLY A 317 28.13 -3.26 -7.37
CA GLY A 317 28.88 -4.46 -6.97
C GLY A 317 28.69 -5.60 -7.97
N ASN A 318 29.75 -6.35 -8.25
CA ASN A 318 29.69 -7.57 -9.07
C ASN A 318 29.87 -8.80 -8.17
N PHE A 319 29.11 -9.85 -8.45
CA PHE A 319 29.04 -11.05 -7.63
C PHE A 319 29.11 -12.32 -8.50
N ASP A 320 29.61 -13.39 -7.90
CA ASP A 320 29.70 -14.73 -8.49
C ASP A 320 29.07 -15.77 -7.56
N ASN A 321 28.37 -16.75 -8.16
CA ASN A 321 27.85 -17.92 -7.48
C ASN A 321 27.94 -19.15 -8.40
N VAL A 322 29.12 -19.41 -8.94
CA VAL A 322 29.34 -20.42 -9.99
C VAL A 322 28.97 -21.84 -9.52
N HIS A 323 29.12 -22.12 -8.21
CA HIS A 323 28.82 -23.43 -7.64
C HIS A 323 27.40 -23.55 -7.08
N GLY A 324 26.58 -22.49 -7.11
CA GLY A 324 25.21 -22.51 -6.61
C GLY A 324 25.10 -22.74 -5.10
N LYS A 325 26.17 -22.43 -4.35
CA LYS A 325 26.21 -22.60 -2.89
C LYS A 325 25.57 -21.44 -2.13
N LEU A 326 25.49 -20.27 -2.75
CA LEU A 326 24.87 -19.09 -2.15
C LEU A 326 23.38 -19.05 -2.50
N ASN A 327 22.53 -18.92 -1.50
CA ASN A 327 21.11 -18.58 -1.68
C ASN A 327 20.85 -17.07 -1.55
N LYS A 328 21.87 -16.29 -1.19
CA LYS A 328 21.75 -14.84 -0.97
C LYS A 328 23.08 -14.13 -1.21
N ILE A 329 23.03 -13.00 -1.89
CA ILE A 329 24.12 -12.00 -1.90
C ILE A 329 23.76 -10.83 -0.98
N ARG A 330 24.79 -10.20 -0.45
CA ARG A 330 24.72 -9.09 0.51
C ARG A 330 25.75 -8.04 0.14
N ALA A 331 25.37 -6.77 0.18
CA ALA A 331 26.30 -5.67 0.00
C ALA A 331 25.85 -4.46 0.82
N PHE A 332 26.82 -3.69 1.31
CA PHE A 332 26.55 -2.50 2.10
C PHE A 332 26.76 -1.24 1.27
N PHE A 333 25.89 -0.25 1.48
CA PHE A 333 26.01 1.09 0.93
C PHE A 333 25.53 2.11 1.95
N SER A 334 25.90 3.38 1.78
CA SER A 334 25.44 4.46 2.64
C SER A 334 25.03 5.65 1.78
N ILE A 335 24.08 6.41 2.30
CA ILE A 335 23.63 7.67 1.70
C ILE A 335 23.66 8.77 2.77
N ASP A 336 24.01 9.98 2.36
CA ASP A 336 24.28 11.13 3.22
C ASP A 336 23.14 12.15 3.25
N HIS A 337 22.21 12.07 2.31
CA HIS A 337 20.98 12.85 2.26
C HIS A 337 19.79 11.97 1.86
N PHE A 338 18.58 12.52 2.01
CA PHE A 338 17.38 11.84 1.55
C PHE A 338 17.36 11.76 0.01
N TYR A 339 17.15 10.56 -0.51
CA TYR A 339 16.93 10.33 -1.93
C TYR A 339 15.49 9.87 -2.15
N SER A 340 14.74 10.60 -2.97
CA SER A 340 13.51 10.08 -3.55
C SER A 340 13.85 9.17 -4.74
N GLY A 341 13.08 8.10 -4.92
CA GLY A 341 13.16 7.26 -6.12
C GLY A 341 14.49 6.51 -6.31
N VAL A 342 15.12 6.07 -5.22
CA VAL A 342 16.25 5.13 -5.27
C VAL A 342 15.81 3.88 -6.01
N GLU A 343 16.52 3.58 -7.09
CA GLU A 343 16.27 2.51 -8.03
C GLU A 343 17.29 1.39 -7.82
N ILE A 344 16.79 0.15 -7.75
CA ILE A 344 17.62 -1.06 -7.75
C ILE A 344 17.69 -1.62 -9.18
N ARG A 345 18.86 -2.05 -9.62
CA ARG A 345 19.08 -2.60 -10.97
C ARG A 345 19.91 -3.87 -10.90
N LEU A 346 19.45 -4.91 -11.58
CA LEU A 346 20.21 -6.15 -11.73
C LEU A 346 20.68 -6.30 -13.18
N TYR A 347 21.94 -6.69 -13.34
CA TYR A 347 22.57 -6.92 -14.63
C TYR A 347 23.19 -8.31 -14.69
N ASN A 348 23.05 -8.95 -15.85
CA ASN A 348 23.73 -10.18 -16.19
C ASN A 348 24.93 -9.82 -17.08
N MET A 349 26.15 -9.79 -16.55
CA MET A 349 27.36 -9.47 -17.35
C MET A 349 28.08 -10.73 -17.85
N GLY A 350 27.84 -11.87 -17.19
CA GLY A 350 28.29 -13.19 -17.61
C GLY A 350 27.09 -14.05 -18.01
N TRP A 351 26.64 -14.89 -17.09
CA TRP A 351 25.50 -15.78 -17.25
C TRP A 351 24.76 -15.98 -15.92
N LEU A 352 23.47 -16.33 -16.00
CA LEU A 352 22.61 -16.65 -14.87
C LEU A 352 21.74 -17.85 -15.25
N GLU A 353 21.75 -18.87 -14.40
CA GLU A 353 20.94 -20.08 -14.48
C GLU A 353 20.23 -20.26 -13.14
N GLY A 354 18.90 -20.14 -13.14
CA GLY A 354 18.09 -20.18 -11.92
C GLY A 354 17.25 -18.93 -11.76
N PHE A 355 16.92 -18.61 -10.50
CA PHE A 355 15.83 -17.69 -10.20
C PHE A 355 16.16 -16.75 -9.03
N ILE A 356 15.83 -15.48 -9.20
CA ILE A 356 15.82 -14.47 -8.14
C ILE A 356 14.42 -14.46 -7.52
N GLU A 357 14.35 -14.62 -6.21
CA GLU A 357 13.10 -14.74 -5.46
C GLU A 357 12.71 -13.44 -4.74
N LYS A 358 13.70 -12.69 -4.23
CA LYS A 358 13.45 -11.56 -3.36
C LYS A 358 14.58 -10.54 -3.38
N ILE A 359 14.23 -9.26 -3.30
CA ILE A 359 15.14 -8.13 -3.08
C ILE A 359 14.75 -7.44 -1.77
N GLU A 360 15.72 -7.09 -0.92
CA GLU A 360 15.49 -6.42 0.36
C GLU A 360 16.51 -5.29 0.56
N ILE A 361 16.08 -4.16 1.12
CA ILE A 361 16.99 -3.14 1.64
C ILE A 361 16.81 -3.11 3.15
N VAL A 362 17.87 -3.38 3.91
CA VAL A 362 17.82 -3.49 5.37
C VAL A 362 18.63 -2.36 5.98
N PRO A 363 18.07 -1.51 6.86
CA PRO A 363 18.86 -0.55 7.63
C PRO A 363 19.96 -1.27 8.40
N ALA A 364 21.18 -0.72 8.42
CA ALA A 364 22.31 -1.36 9.08
C ALA A 364 22.07 -1.58 10.58
N ASP A 365 21.34 -0.67 11.22
CA ASP A 365 20.97 -0.73 12.64
C ASP A 365 20.04 -1.92 12.96
N ASP A 366 19.32 -2.44 11.98
CA ASP A 366 18.44 -3.61 12.11
C ASP A 366 19.20 -4.94 11.86
N ILE A 367 20.49 -4.89 11.53
CA ILE A 367 21.33 -6.07 11.33
C ILE A 367 21.96 -6.40 12.68
N GLY A 368 21.39 -7.37 13.40
CA GLY A 368 21.86 -7.77 14.73
C GLY A 368 23.39 -7.93 14.84
N ASP A 369 23.92 -7.54 16.01
CA ASP A 369 25.34 -7.31 16.33
C ASP A 369 26.31 -8.43 15.89
N ASP A 370 25.85 -9.69 15.87
CA ASP A 370 26.71 -10.84 15.53
C ASP A 370 27.11 -10.94 14.05
N LYS A 371 26.49 -10.18 13.14
CA LYS A 371 26.83 -10.22 11.70
C LYS A 371 27.60 -9.01 11.20
N LEU A 372 27.57 -7.89 11.93
CA LEU A 372 28.34 -6.68 11.60
C LEU A 372 29.86 -6.92 11.68
N ARG A 373 30.32 -7.81 12.58
CA ARG A 373 31.75 -8.14 12.71
C ARG A 373 32.35 -8.91 11.53
N CYS A 374 31.53 -9.57 10.70
CA CYS A 374 32.04 -10.41 9.62
C CYS A 374 32.16 -9.71 8.26
N VAL A 375 31.54 -8.53 8.05
CA VAL A 375 31.48 -7.88 6.73
C VAL A 375 32.44 -6.69 6.58
N TYR A 376 33.05 -6.20 7.66
CA TYR A 376 34.08 -5.15 7.56
C TYR A 376 35.39 -5.59 6.85
N ASN A 377 35.52 -6.86 6.44
CA ASN A 377 36.73 -7.38 5.79
C ASN A 377 36.66 -7.63 4.28
N ILE A 378 35.56 -7.28 3.59
CA ILE A 378 35.49 -7.45 2.13
C ILE A 378 34.89 -6.20 1.50
N PHE A 379 35.72 -5.16 1.31
CA PHE A 379 35.78 -4.22 0.18
C PHE A 379 36.58 -2.98 0.59
N LYS A 380 37.90 -3.14 0.62
CA LYS A 380 38.84 -2.02 0.57
C LYS A 380 39.87 -2.29 -0.51
N MET A 381 39.48 -2.09 -1.78
CA MET A 381 40.33 -2.01 -2.98
C MET A 381 39.38 -1.70 -4.16
N ARG A 382 39.47 -0.62 -4.95
CA ARG A 382 40.48 0.41 -5.19
C ARG A 382 39.79 1.70 -5.69
N GLY A 383 40.19 2.85 -5.15
CA GLY A 383 40.22 4.14 -5.87
C GLY A 383 39.04 5.09 -5.75
N GLN A 384 38.87 5.74 -4.59
CA GLN A 384 38.83 7.21 -4.46
C GLN A 384 38.75 7.61 -2.98
N ASN A 385 39.54 8.63 -2.62
CA ASN A 385 39.70 9.18 -1.27
C ASN A 385 38.42 9.83 -0.77
N ILE A 386 37.91 9.45 0.41
CA ILE A 386 37.40 10.40 1.43
C ILE A 386 37.82 9.90 2.81
N ILE A 387 38.45 10.81 3.56
CA ILE A 387 38.89 10.68 4.95
C ILE A 387 37.69 10.95 5.86
N SER A 388 37.36 10.02 6.76
CA SER A 388 36.93 10.38 8.12
C SER A 388 37.19 9.23 9.09
N ARG A 389 38.13 9.47 10.01
CA ARG A 389 38.34 8.69 11.22
C ARG A 389 37.20 9.02 12.18
N MET A 390 36.49 8.02 12.71
CA MET A 390 35.81 8.14 13.99
C MET A 390 36.44 7.15 14.98
N ARG A 391 37.11 7.71 15.99
CA ARG A 391 37.62 7.00 17.16
C ARG A 391 36.41 6.62 18.03
N LEU A 392 36.19 5.34 18.24
CA LEU A 392 35.43 4.85 19.39
C LEU A 392 36.36 4.91 20.61
N ASN A 393 36.15 5.89 21.47
CA ASN A 393 36.65 5.82 22.85
C ASN A 393 35.85 4.75 23.57
N LYS A 394 36.49 3.62 23.87
CA LYS A 394 36.09 2.80 25.02
C LYS A 394 36.52 3.56 26.27
N ARG A 395 35.58 3.82 27.17
CA ARG A 395 35.88 3.90 28.60
C ARG A 395 35.02 2.88 29.32
N GLU A 396 35.70 2.24 30.26
CA GLU A 396 35.24 1.27 31.25
C GLU A 396 34.03 1.77 32.06
#